data_AF-A0A2A4TH09-F1
#
_entry.id   AF-A0A2A4TH09-F1
#
_cell.length_a   1.000
_cell.length_b   1.000
_cell.length_c   1.000
_cell.angle_alpha   90.00
_cell.angle_beta   90.00
_cell.angle_gamma   90.00
#
_symmetry.space_group_name_H-M   'P 1'
#
loop_
_entity.id
_entity.type
_entity.pdbx_description
1 polymer ?
#
loop_
_entity_poly.entity_id
_entity_poly.type
_entity_poly.pdbx_seq_one_letter_code
_entity_poly.pdbx_strand_id
1 'polypeptide(L)'
;MAQLLIADLIGIKAKNHWFDQSKNLAISIIVTDFITYTLKKNIYKTRPNYSPVPQSFPSGHTSFAFVNAAVLYEEFKATNTTLAYSGYVFASTTGTLRVLNNAHYISDVITSAGIGILATKVIYLLDPIIP
;
A
#
# COMPACT_ATOMS: atom_id res chain seq x y z
N MET A 1 -4.01 -7.98 -2.24
CA MET A 1 -4.35 -9.01 -3.27
C MET A 1 -5.29 -10.07 -2.71
N ALA A 2 -4.88 -10.90 -1.73
CA ALA A 2 -5.68 -12.04 -1.27
C ALA A 2 -7.11 -11.65 -0.80
N GLN A 3 -7.25 -10.54 -0.07
CA GLN A 3 -8.55 -10.07 0.42
C GLN A 3 -9.53 -9.69 -0.70
N LEU A 4 -9.05 -9.07 -1.80
CA LEU A 4 -9.87 -8.72 -2.97
C LEU A 4 -10.39 -10.00 -3.64
N LEU A 5 -9.48 -10.94 -3.93
CA LEU A 5 -9.83 -12.21 -4.58
C LEU A 5 -10.81 -13.02 -3.73
N ILE A 6 -10.57 -13.13 -2.42
CA ILE A 6 -11.47 -13.86 -1.52
C ILE A 6 -12.84 -13.20 -1.49
N ALA A 7 -12.90 -11.87 -1.40
CA ALA A 7 -14.16 -11.12 -1.37
C ALA A 7 -14.99 -11.34 -2.64
N ASP A 8 -14.35 -11.32 -3.83
CA ASP A 8 -15.01 -11.62 -5.10
C ASP A 8 -15.50 -13.08 -5.14
N LEU A 9 -14.69 -14.05 -4.70
CA LEU A 9 -15.04 -15.47 -4.67
C LEU A 9 -16.26 -15.77 -3.76
N ILE A 10 -16.39 -15.07 -2.63
CA ILE A 10 -17.51 -15.25 -1.70
C ILE A 10 -18.67 -14.28 -1.96
N GLY A 11 -18.60 -13.49 -3.04
CA GLY A 11 -19.69 -12.64 -3.52
C GLY A 11 -19.92 -11.36 -2.71
N ILE A 12 -18.91 -10.83 -2.00
CA ILE A 12 -19.02 -9.51 -1.37
C ILE A 12 -19.02 -8.46 -2.47
N LYS A 13 -20.06 -7.62 -2.49
CA LYS A 13 -20.21 -6.56 -3.47
C LYS A 13 -19.07 -5.54 -3.36
N ALA A 14 -18.23 -5.43 -4.39
CA ALA A 14 -17.24 -4.38 -4.54
C ALA A 14 -17.82 -3.16 -5.30
N LYS A 15 -17.09 -2.04 -5.30
CA LYS A 15 -17.40 -0.86 -6.11
C LYS A 15 -17.27 -1.18 -7.60
N ASN A 16 -16.15 -1.80 -7.99
CA ASN A 16 -15.80 -2.03 -9.38
C ASN A 16 -15.85 -3.53 -9.75
N HIS A 17 -15.94 -3.83 -11.05
CA HIS A 17 -15.79 -5.19 -11.57
C HIS A 17 -14.34 -5.69 -11.37
N TRP A 18 -14.13 -6.99 -11.19
CA TRP A 18 -12.82 -7.57 -10.83
C TRP A 18 -11.67 -7.15 -11.77
N PHE A 19 -11.98 -6.89 -13.04
CA PHE A 19 -11.02 -6.39 -14.02
C PHE A 19 -10.52 -4.98 -13.67
N ASP A 20 -11.42 -4.05 -13.38
CA ASP A 20 -11.09 -2.69 -12.97
C ASP A 20 -10.42 -2.64 -11.60
N GLN A 21 -10.84 -3.51 -10.67
CA GLN A 21 -10.15 -3.68 -9.39
C GLN A 21 -8.67 -4.06 -9.62
N SER A 22 -8.44 -5.03 -10.49
CA SER A 22 -7.09 -5.52 -10.83
C SER A 22 -6.26 -4.47 -11.54
N LYS A 23 -6.86 -3.73 -12.48
CA LYS A 23 -6.25 -2.59 -13.19
C LYS A 23 -5.81 -1.51 -12.19
N ASN A 24 -6.73 -1.05 -11.35
CA ASN A 24 -6.47 0.00 -10.36
C ASN A 24 -5.42 -0.42 -9.34
N LEU A 25 -5.44 -1.68 -8.91
CA LEU A 25 -4.41 -2.26 -8.05
C LEU A 25 -3.05 -2.25 -8.74
N ALA A 26 -2.96 -2.73 -9.98
CA ALA A 26 -1.71 -2.81 -10.73
C ALA A 26 -1.09 -1.42 -10.94
N ILE A 27 -1.88 -0.45 -11.40
CA ILE A 27 -1.44 0.93 -11.60
C ILE A 27 -1.01 1.55 -10.26
N SER A 28 -1.80 1.37 -9.19
CA SER A 28 -1.46 1.88 -7.86
C SER A 28 -0.14 1.31 -7.35
N ILE A 29 0.10 0.01 -7.53
CA ILE A 29 1.37 -0.64 -7.16
C ILE A 29 2.52 -0.05 -7.97
N ILE A 30 2.40 0.04 -9.29
CA ILE A 30 3.45 0.57 -10.16
C ILE A 30 3.83 2.00 -9.75
N VAL A 31 2.85 2.88 -9.55
CA VAL A 31 3.10 4.27 -9.15
C VAL A 31 3.72 4.34 -7.75
N THR A 32 3.17 3.59 -6.79
CA THR A 32 3.70 3.53 -5.41
C THR A 32 5.15 3.04 -5.40
N ASP A 33 5.45 1.99 -6.15
CA ASP A 33 6.76 1.36 -6.17
C ASP A 33 7.78 2.26 -6.89
N PHE A 34 7.39 2.90 -8.00
CA PHE A 34 8.21 3.90 -8.68
C PHE A 34 8.62 5.04 -7.73
N ILE A 35 7.67 5.63 -6.98
CA ILE A 35 7.94 6.69 -6.00
C ILE A 35 8.84 6.16 -4.89
N THR A 36 8.47 5.03 -4.28
CA THR A 36 9.19 4.43 -3.16
C THR A 36 10.63 4.10 -3.53
N TYR A 37 10.84 3.46 -4.68
CA TYR A 37 12.15 3.04 -5.16
C TYR A 37 13.02 4.24 -5.52
N THR A 38 12.46 5.24 -6.19
CA THR A 38 13.15 6.50 -6.51
C THR A 38 13.65 7.17 -5.23
N LEU A 39 12.78 7.36 -4.23
CA LEU A 39 13.19 7.94 -2.95
C LEU A 39 14.25 7.09 -2.24
N LYS A 40 14.11 5.76 -2.27
CA LYS A 40 15.05 4.83 -1.64
C LYS A 40 16.45 4.86 -2.25
N LYS A 41 16.55 5.15 -3.55
CA LYS A 41 17.84 5.23 -4.25
C LYS A 41 18.50 6.61 -4.14
N ASN A 42 17.72 7.65 -3.87
CA ASN A 42 18.21 9.03 -3.82
C ASN A 42 18.39 9.58 -2.38
N ILE A 43 17.77 8.96 -1.36
CA ILE A 43 17.91 9.38 0.04
C ILE A 43 18.74 8.36 0.81
N TYR A 44 19.99 8.73 1.06
CA TYR A 44 20.96 7.90 1.78
C TYR A 44 20.74 7.98 3.29
N LYS A 45 19.86 7.12 3.80
CA LYS A 45 19.57 7.01 5.23
C LYS A 45 19.99 5.64 5.75
N THR A 46 20.87 5.60 6.74
CA THR A 46 21.30 4.36 7.41
C THR A 46 20.13 3.72 8.17
N ARG A 47 20.16 2.39 8.33
CA ARG A 47 19.11 1.65 9.05
C ARG A 47 19.42 1.59 10.55
N PRO A 48 18.41 1.44 11.42
CA PRO A 48 18.62 1.25 12.87
C PRO A 48 19.45 -0.01 13.20
N ASN A 49 19.39 -1.04 12.36
CA ASN A 49 20.16 -2.28 12.53
C ASN A 49 21.61 -2.20 12.03
N TYR A 50 22.15 -1.01 11.76
CA TYR A 50 23.52 -0.79 11.29
C TYR A 50 23.89 -1.53 9.99
N SER A 51 22.90 -1.81 9.13
CA SER A 51 23.16 -2.35 7.79
C SER A 51 24.13 -1.44 7.02
N PRO A 52 25.14 -2.01 6.33
CA PRO A 52 26.13 -1.23 5.58
C PRO A 52 25.55 -0.49 4.37
N VAL A 53 24.33 -0.86 3.95
CA VAL A 53 23.65 -0.27 2.80
C VAL A 53 22.67 0.82 3.30
N PRO A 54 22.90 2.12 2.99
CA PRO A 54 22.10 3.24 3.50
C PRO A 54 20.77 3.40 2.75
N GLN A 55 19.91 2.39 2.85
CA GLN A 55 18.62 2.32 2.18
C GLN A 55 17.46 2.13 3.16
N SER A 56 17.46 2.88 4.26
CA SER A 56 16.34 2.88 5.22
C SER A 56 15.12 3.58 4.66
N PHE A 57 15.28 4.78 4.10
CA PHE A 57 14.14 5.59 3.64
C PHE A 57 13.65 5.17 2.25
N PRO A 58 12.36 5.28 1.95
CA PRO A 58 11.27 4.90 2.85
C PRO A 58 11.11 3.36 2.88
N SER A 59 10.20 2.80 3.67
CA SER A 59 10.01 1.34 3.77
C SER A 59 9.21 0.73 2.60
N GLY A 60 9.84 -0.07 1.73
CA GLY A 60 9.15 -0.71 0.60
C GLY A 60 8.08 -1.74 0.97
N HIS A 61 8.32 -2.55 2.02
CA HIS A 61 7.31 -3.48 2.53
C HIS A 61 6.06 -2.74 3.02
N THR A 62 6.27 -1.60 3.68
CA THR A 62 5.17 -0.78 4.19
C THR A 62 4.40 -0.14 3.04
N SER A 63 5.06 0.46 2.05
CA SER A 63 4.34 1.09 0.93
C SER A 63 3.56 0.06 0.11
N PHE A 64 4.12 -1.14 -0.12
CA PHE A 64 3.42 -2.24 -0.76
C PHE A 64 2.20 -2.74 0.04
N ALA A 65 2.31 -2.83 1.37
CA ALA A 65 1.18 -3.22 2.20
C ALA A 65 0.07 -2.16 2.21
N PHE A 66 0.44 -0.87 2.30
CA PHE A 66 -0.50 0.23 2.36
C PHE A 66 -1.19 0.52 1.01
N VAL A 67 -0.53 0.30 -0.13
CA VAL A 67 -1.20 0.40 -1.44
C VAL A 67 -2.26 -0.70 -1.59
N ASN A 68 -1.96 -1.94 -1.17
CA ASN A 68 -2.95 -3.02 -1.17
C ASN A 68 -4.13 -2.73 -0.23
N ALA A 69 -3.85 -2.19 0.96
CA ALA A 69 -4.88 -1.80 1.91
C ALA A 69 -5.76 -0.65 1.41
N ALA A 70 -5.16 0.35 0.76
CA ALA A 70 -5.88 1.49 0.21
C ALA A 70 -6.80 1.08 -0.95
N VAL A 71 -6.34 0.18 -1.83
CA VAL A 71 -7.18 -0.35 -2.91
C VAL A 71 -8.36 -1.12 -2.33
N LEU A 72 -8.11 -2.02 -1.37
CA LEU A 72 -9.19 -2.75 -0.68
C LEU A 72 -10.20 -1.78 -0.03
N TYR A 73 -9.70 -0.71 0.58
CA TYR A 73 -10.55 0.30 1.17
C TYR A 73 -11.42 1.00 0.12
N GLU A 74 -10.84 1.46 -0.99
CA GLU A 74 -11.60 2.15 -2.05
C GLU A 74 -12.65 1.24 -2.71
N GLU A 75 -12.39 -0.06 -2.82
CA GLU A 75 -13.34 -1.04 -3.36
C GLU A 75 -14.50 -1.37 -2.42
N PHE A 76 -14.28 -1.41 -1.09
CA PHE A 76 -15.29 -1.92 -0.15
C PHE A 76 -15.81 -0.88 0.85
N LYS A 77 -15.27 0.35 0.91
CA LYS A 77 -15.69 1.37 1.91
C LYS A 77 -17.20 1.66 1.91
N ALA A 78 -17.87 1.51 0.77
CA ALA A 78 -19.31 1.78 0.63
C ALA A 78 -20.20 0.55 0.89
N THR A 79 -19.63 -0.66 0.83
CA THR A 79 -20.39 -1.92 0.84
C THR A 79 -20.08 -2.79 2.04
N ASN A 80 -18.82 -2.84 2.50
CA ASN A 80 -18.37 -3.57 3.67
C ASN A 80 -17.19 -2.84 4.34
N THR A 81 -17.51 -1.96 5.28
CA THR A 81 -16.53 -1.12 6.00
C THR A 81 -15.53 -1.95 6.81
N THR A 82 -15.97 -3.04 7.44
CA THR A 82 -15.09 -3.93 8.20
C THR A 82 -14.02 -4.55 7.30
N LEU A 83 -14.42 -5.07 6.13
CA LEU A 83 -13.48 -5.60 5.14
C LEU A 83 -12.55 -4.49 4.64
N ALA A 84 -13.09 -3.32 4.29
CA ALA A 84 -12.32 -2.17 3.81
C ALA A 84 -11.18 -1.79 4.78
N TYR A 85 -11.47 -1.71 6.08
CA TYR A 85 -10.46 -1.37 7.10
C TYR A 85 -9.53 -2.53 7.47
N SER A 86 -9.93 -3.79 7.23
CA SER A 86 -9.09 -4.96 7.56
C SER A 86 -7.71 -4.90 6.89
N GLY A 87 -7.63 -4.35 5.65
CA GLY A 87 -6.36 -4.15 4.95
C GLY A 87 -5.38 -3.27 5.74
N TYR A 88 -5.88 -2.19 6.34
CA TYR A 88 -5.05 -1.28 7.14
C TYR A 88 -4.55 -1.91 8.44
N VAL A 89 -5.28 -2.88 9.01
CA VAL A 89 -4.82 -3.65 10.18
C VAL A 89 -3.58 -4.47 9.81
N PHE A 90 -3.62 -5.20 8.69
CA PHE A 90 -2.48 -5.99 8.21
C PHE A 90 -1.30 -5.11 7.76
N ALA A 91 -1.58 -3.99 7.10
CA ALA A 91 -0.55 -3.05 6.67
C ALA A 91 0.15 -2.38 7.86
N SER A 92 -0.61 -1.98 8.89
CA SER A 92 -0.06 -1.41 10.12
C SER A 92 0.78 -2.43 10.89
N THR A 93 0.35 -3.70 10.92
CA THR A 93 1.13 -4.80 11.50
C THR A 93 2.47 -4.96 10.77
N THR A 94 2.45 -4.96 9.44
CA THR A 94 3.66 -5.01 8.61
C THR A 94 4.61 -3.86 8.95
N GLY A 95 4.12 -2.61 8.95
CA GLY A 95 4.91 -1.43 9.30
C GLY A 95 5.50 -1.50 10.70
N THR A 96 4.71 -1.93 11.69
CA THR A 96 5.14 -2.11 13.08
C THR A 96 6.27 -3.12 13.18
N LEU A 97 6.15 -4.27 12.52
CA LEU A 97 7.20 -5.29 12.50
C LEU A 97 8.49 -4.78 11.83
N ARG A 98 8.41 -3.85 10.87
CA ARG A 98 9.61 -3.21 10.30
C ARG A 98 10.34 -2.33 11.31
N VAL A 99 9.62 -1.68 12.21
CA VAL A 99 10.21 -0.90 13.31
C VAL A 99 10.77 -1.82 14.39
N LEU A 100 9.99 -2.79 14.87
CA LEU A 100 10.39 -3.72 15.93
C LEU A 100 11.64 -4.55 15.56
N ASN A 101 11.82 -4.86 14.28
CA ASN A 101 13.00 -5.56 13.78
C ASN A 101 14.19 -4.62 13.48
N ASN A 102 14.15 -3.36 13.93
CA ASN A 102 15.18 -2.35 13.68
C ASN A 102 15.49 -2.15 12.18
N ALA A 103 14.57 -2.53 11.29
CA ALA A 103 14.81 -2.47 9.86
C ALA A 103 14.56 -1.06 9.30
N HIS A 104 13.71 -0.28 9.95
CA HIS A 104 13.29 1.06 9.55
C HIS A 104 12.97 1.92 10.78
N TYR A 105 13.17 3.24 10.66
CA TYR A 105 12.64 4.18 11.64
C TYR A 105 11.13 4.37 11.45
N ILE A 106 10.43 4.81 12.50
CA ILE A 106 8.99 5.13 12.43
C ILE A 106 8.69 6.11 11.30
N SER A 107 9.55 7.12 11.08
CA SER A 107 9.39 8.08 9.98
C SER A 107 9.44 7.44 8.59
N ASP A 108 10.27 6.40 8.38
CA ASP A 108 10.32 5.68 7.10
C ASP A 108 9.00 4.93 6.83
N VAL A 109 8.37 4.43 7.89
CA VAL A 109 7.12 3.67 7.85
C VAL A 109 5.93 4.61 7.63
N ILE A 110 5.83 5.71 8.37
CA ILE A 110 4.75 6.70 8.21
C ILE A 110 4.78 7.29 6.79
N THR A 111 5.95 7.68 6.30
CA THR A 111 6.07 8.22 4.94
C THR A 111 5.65 7.19 3.88
N SER A 112 6.10 5.93 4.01
CA SER A 112 5.67 4.86 3.11
C SER A 112 4.17 4.60 3.12
N ALA A 113 3.54 4.63 4.30
CA ALA A 113 2.10 4.48 4.43
C ALA A 113 1.36 5.60 3.69
N GLY A 114 1.82 6.85 3.87
CA GLY A 114 1.31 8.01 3.15
C GLY A 114 1.44 7.87 1.63
N ILE A 115 2.60 7.45 1.12
CA ILE A 115 2.82 7.23 -0.32
C ILE A 115 1.80 6.23 -0.87
N GLY A 116 1.65 5.06 -0.24
CA GLY A 116 0.71 4.03 -0.70
C GLY A 116 -0.74 4.51 -0.70
N ILE A 117 -1.18 5.21 0.35
CA ILE A 117 -2.55 5.73 0.46
C ILE A 117 -2.82 6.83 -0.58
N LEU A 118 -1.92 7.81 -0.67
CA LEU A 118 -2.13 8.97 -1.54
C LEU A 118 -2.05 8.59 -3.02
N ALA A 119 -1.10 7.73 -3.40
CA ALA A 119 -0.98 7.24 -4.77
C ALA A 119 -2.27 6.52 -5.20
N THR A 120 -2.77 5.59 -4.38
CA THR A 120 -4.04 4.91 -4.66
C THR A 120 -5.21 5.89 -4.76
N LYS A 121 -5.31 6.87 -3.85
CA LYS A 121 -6.39 7.86 -3.92
C LYS A 121 -6.39 8.65 -5.22
N VAL A 122 -5.21 9.03 -5.72
CA VAL A 122 -5.08 9.70 -7.01
C VAL A 122 -5.55 8.79 -8.15
N ILE A 123 -5.13 7.52 -8.15
CA ILE A 123 -5.57 6.55 -9.17
C ILE A 123 -7.10 6.38 -9.16
N TYR A 124 -7.71 6.21 -7.99
CA TYR A 124 -9.17 6.07 -7.88
C TYR A 124 -9.95 7.35 -8.22
N LEU A 125 -9.33 8.52 -8.08
CA LEU A 125 -9.91 9.79 -8.54
C LEU A 125 -9.90 9.88 -10.08
N LEU A 126 -8.87 9.32 -10.71
CA LEU A 126 -8.68 9.31 -12.17
C LEU A 126 -9.32 8.10 -12.87
N ASP A 127 -9.78 7.11 -12.11
CA ASP A 127 -10.47 5.89 -12.58
C ASP A 127 -11.57 6.17 -13.64
N PRO A 128 -12.41 7.21 -13.53
CA PRO A 128 -13.40 7.51 -14.59
C PRO A 128 -12.81 7.98 -15.92
N ILE A 129 -11.52 8.37 -15.93
CA ILE A 129 -10.81 8.96 -17.08
C ILE A 129 -9.84 7.95 -17.69
N ILE A 130 -9.35 6.99 -16.89
CA ILE A 130 -8.41 5.96 -17.33
C ILE A 130 -9.22 4.73 -17.78
N PRO A 131 -9.32 4.47 -19.09
CA PRO A 131 -10.15 3.39 -19.64
C PRO A 131 -9.74 2.01 -19.11
#